data_AF-A0A7Y0DW40-F1
#
_entry.id   AF-A0A7Y0DW40-F1
#
_cell.length_a   1.000
_cell.length_b   1.000
_cell.length_c   1.000
_cell.angle_alpha   90.00
_cell.angle_beta   90.00
_cell.angle_gamma   90.00
#
_symmetry.space_group_name_H-M   'P 1'
#
loop_
_entity.id
_entity.type
_entity.pdbx_description
1 polymer ?
#
loop_
_entity_poly.entity_id
_entity_poly.type
_entity_poly.pdbx_seq_one_letter_code
_entity_poly.pdbx_strand_id
1 'polypeptide(L)'
;MSAGLLFAGNCMAENYEFTHRQIVASPINNTAPQLFLFNSKGQLIHYSDSYLQNILSIFRKREVLPNSEQSKSDLLTLLNTKVDFSAHDYTLFHTSIDEAIGPCEPCRQQEEKIALLDAKFPKDKLSIHKITIINEVYTLKD
;
A
#
# COMPACT_ATOMS: atom_id res chain seq x y z
N MET A 1 -15.70 35.04 -14.25
CA MET A 1 -14.71 34.02 -14.67
C MET A 1 -14.09 33.48 -13.41
N SER A 2 -14.55 32.32 -12.93
CA SER A 2 -14.04 31.74 -11.68
C SER A 2 -12.79 30.93 -12.01
N ALA A 3 -11.65 31.40 -11.52
CA ALA A 3 -10.38 30.69 -11.62
C ALA A 3 -10.45 29.43 -10.76
N GLY A 4 -10.54 28.27 -11.40
CA GLY A 4 -10.42 26.98 -10.73
C GLY A 4 -8.96 26.78 -10.32
N LEU A 5 -8.73 26.71 -9.01
CA LEU A 5 -7.49 26.16 -8.46
C LEU A 5 -7.47 24.66 -8.77
N LEU A 6 -6.79 24.30 -9.87
CA LEU A 6 -6.41 22.92 -10.14
C LEU A 6 -5.30 22.56 -9.14
N PHE A 7 -5.68 21.94 -8.03
CA PHE A 7 -4.74 21.20 -7.20
C PHE A 7 -4.28 19.98 -8.00
N ALA A 8 -3.21 20.16 -8.78
CA ALA A 8 -2.42 19.04 -9.27
C ALA A 8 -1.67 18.46 -8.06
N GLY A 9 -2.36 17.61 -7.29
CA GLY A 9 -1.70 16.74 -6.33
C GLY A 9 -0.80 15.81 -7.11
N ASN A 10 0.52 15.99 -6.98
CA ASN A 10 1.48 15.01 -7.44
C ASN A 10 1.19 13.70 -6.68
N CYS A 11 0.47 12.78 -7.31
CA CYS A 11 0.32 11.44 -6.77
C CYS A 11 1.64 10.70 -7.02
N MET A 12 2.60 10.99 -6.16
CA MET A 12 3.86 10.27 -6.08
C MET A 12 3.57 9.01 -5.28
N ALA A 13 4.21 7.90 -5.66
CA ALA A 13 4.20 6.72 -4.83
C ALA A 13 4.73 7.07 -3.43
N GLU A 14 3.92 6.85 -2.39
CA GLU A 14 4.32 7.15 -1.02
C GLU A 14 5.00 5.91 -0.41
N ASN A 15 6.17 6.12 0.19
CA ASN A 15 6.91 5.08 0.89
C ASN A 15 6.85 5.36 2.39
N TYR A 16 6.44 4.36 3.15
CA TYR A 16 6.41 4.38 4.61
C TYR A 16 7.33 3.30 5.13
N GLU A 17 7.99 3.61 6.23
CA GLU A 17 8.89 2.68 6.91
C GLU A 17 8.44 2.52 8.35
N PHE A 18 8.30 1.27 8.78
CA PHE A 18 7.94 0.95 10.15
C PHE A 18 8.84 -0.16 10.67
N THR A 19 9.26 -0.05 11.92
CA THR A 19 10.00 -1.14 12.55
C THR A 19 9.10 -2.35 12.74
N HIS A 20 9.71 -3.53 12.87
CA HIS A 20 8.96 -4.75 13.18
C HIS A 20 8.05 -4.58 14.42
N ARG A 21 8.51 -3.91 15.48
CA ARG A 21 7.71 -3.62 16.68
C ARG A 21 6.51 -2.74 16.39
N GLN A 22 6.67 -1.69 15.57
CA GLN A 22 5.56 -0.81 15.20
C GLN A 22 4.47 -1.58 14.45
N ILE A 23 4.86 -2.46 13.53
CA ILE A 23 3.93 -3.32 12.79
C ILE A 23 3.26 -4.34 13.72
N VAL A 24 4.01 -5.00 14.60
CA VAL A 24 3.45 -5.95 15.59
C VAL A 24 2.48 -5.28 16.56
N ALA A 25 2.72 -4.02 16.92
CA ALA A 25 1.82 -3.25 17.76
C ALA A 25 0.62 -2.64 16.99
N SER A 26 0.63 -2.73 15.66
CA SER A 26 -0.42 -2.19 14.81
C SER A 26 -1.56 -3.19 14.62
N PRO A 27 -2.76 -2.72 14.24
CA PRO A 27 -3.88 -3.62 13.94
C PRO A 27 -3.73 -4.35 12.59
N ILE A 28 -2.74 -4.00 11.76
CA ILE A 28 -2.47 -4.75 10.53
C ILE A 28 -1.61 -5.98 10.85
N ASN A 29 -1.81 -7.06 10.10
CA ASN A 29 -1.03 -8.27 10.26
C ASN A 29 0.44 -8.02 9.90
N ASN A 30 1.38 -8.63 10.62
CA ASN A 30 2.82 -8.41 10.46
C ASN A 30 3.47 -9.25 9.34
N THR A 31 2.68 -9.77 8.41
CA THR A 31 3.17 -10.57 7.28
C THR A 31 3.55 -9.69 6.09
N ALA A 32 4.45 -10.21 5.25
CA ALA A 32 4.75 -9.65 3.95
C ALA A 32 5.09 -10.78 2.96
N PRO A 33 4.77 -10.63 1.66
CA PRO A 33 4.06 -9.49 1.08
C PRO A 33 2.56 -9.51 1.43
N GLN A 34 1.98 -8.33 1.58
CA GLN A 34 0.54 -8.11 1.63
C GLN A 34 0.13 -7.10 0.56
N LEU A 35 -1.12 -7.16 0.12
CA LEU A 35 -1.73 -6.23 -0.83
C LEU A 35 -3.12 -5.85 -0.36
N PHE A 36 -3.40 -4.54 -0.42
CA PHE A 36 -4.73 -3.98 -0.22
C PHE A 36 -5.07 -3.13 -1.44
N LEU A 37 -6.11 -3.50 -2.17
CA LEU A 37 -6.62 -2.70 -3.27
C LEU A 37 -7.95 -2.08 -2.89
N PHE A 38 -7.98 -0.76 -2.87
CA PHE A 38 -9.19 0.03 -2.67
C PHE A 38 -9.66 0.63 -4.01
N ASN A 39 -10.98 0.75 -4.16
CA ASN A 39 -11.58 1.52 -5.25
C ASN A 39 -11.63 3.03 -4.90
N SER A 40 -12.07 3.86 -5.84
CA SER A 40 -12.19 5.32 -5.68
C SER A 40 -13.13 5.79 -4.55
N LYS A 41 -13.91 4.88 -3.96
CA LYS A 41 -14.78 5.16 -2.80
C LYS A 41 -14.09 4.80 -1.48
N GLY A 42 -12.83 4.37 -1.50
CA GLY A 42 -12.13 3.84 -0.33
C GLY A 42 -12.73 2.52 0.15
N GLN A 43 -13.28 1.71 -0.74
CA GLN A 43 -13.78 0.38 -0.41
C GLN A 43 -12.77 -0.67 -0.83
N LEU A 44 -12.43 -1.58 0.09
CA LEU A 44 -11.51 -2.68 -0.18
C LEU A 44 -12.17 -3.66 -1.15
N ILE A 45 -11.55 -3.87 -2.30
CA ILE A 45 -12.02 -4.80 -3.35
C ILE A 45 -11.06 -5.98 -3.54
N HIS A 46 -9.87 -5.92 -2.95
CA HIS A 46 -8.96 -7.04 -2.88
C HIS A 46 -8.05 -6.96 -1.66
N TYR A 47 -7.82 -8.12 -1.05
CA TYR A 47 -6.81 -8.34 -0.03
C TYR A 47 -6.05 -9.63 -0.34
N SER A 48 -4.75 -9.63 -0.10
CA SER A 48 -3.91 -10.82 -0.14
C SER A 48 -2.77 -10.65 0.86
N ASP A 49 -2.41 -11.73 1.54
CA ASP A 49 -1.28 -11.83 2.48
C ASP A 49 -0.15 -12.73 1.94
N SER A 50 -0.15 -12.93 0.63
CA SER A 50 0.81 -13.76 -0.08
C SER A 50 1.11 -13.16 -1.44
N TYR A 51 2.16 -13.68 -2.08
CA TYR A 51 2.53 -13.26 -3.42
C TYR A 51 1.41 -13.55 -4.43
N LEU A 52 1.04 -12.52 -5.20
CA LEU A 52 0.01 -12.59 -6.20
C LEU A 52 0.62 -12.77 -7.60
N GLN A 53 0.47 -13.96 -8.17
CA GLN A 53 1.02 -14.26 -9.48
C GLN A 53 0.45 -13.38 -10.61
N ASN A 54 -0.82 -12.98 -10.54
CA ASN A 54 -1.46 -12.16 -11.57
C ASN A 54 -2.09 -10.89 -10.97
N ILE A 55 -1.26 -9.87 -10.74
CA ILE A 55 -1.70 -8.59 -10.15
C ILE A 55 -2.70 -7.83 -11.03
N LEU A 56 -2.73 -8.03 -12.34
CA LEU A 56 -3.69 -7.35 -13.20
C LEU A 56 -5.12 -7.87 -13.00
N SER A 57 -5.26 -9.13 -12.55
CA SER A 57 -6.58 -9.75 -12.36
C SER A 57 -7.40 -9.10 -11.25
N ILE A 58 -6.76 -8.48 -10.25
CA ILE A 58 -7.46 -7.94 -9.08
C ILE A 58 -8.20 -6.64 -9.39
N PHE A 59 -7.76 -5.89 -10.40
CA PHE A 59 -8.43 -4.67 -10.87
C PHE A 59 -9.78 -4.94 -11.57
N ARG A 60 -10.02 -6.18 -12.01
CA ARG A 60 -11.29 -6.58 -12.62
C ARG A 60 -12.38 -6.86 -11.57
N LYS A 61 -12.00 -7.03 -10.30
CA LYS A 61 -12.93 -7.28 -9.20
C LYS A 61 -13.73 -6.01 -8.90
N ARG A 62 -15.02 -6.21 -8.59
CA ARG A 62 -15.95 -5.12 -8.23
C ARG A 62 -16.64 -5.36 -6.89
N GLU A 63 -16.48 -6.54 -6.32
CA GLU A 63 -17.07 -6.91 -5.04
C GLU A 63 -16.29 -6.24 -3.91
N VAL A 64 -17.03 -5.58 -3.01
CA VAL A 64 -16.47 -5.00 -1.79
C VAL A 64 -16.31 -6.12 -0.77
N LEU A 65 -15.12 -6.23 -0.20
CA LEU A 65 -14.86 -7.23 0.84
C LEU A 65 -15.57 -6.86 2.14
N PRO A 66 -16.11 -7.83 2.91
CA PRO A 66 -16.85 -7.57 4.14
C PRO A 66 -16.07 -6.78 5.20
N ASN A 67 -14.75 -6.95 5.25
CA ASN A 67 -13.85 -6.28 6.19
C ASN A 67 -13.29 -4.93 5.66
N SER A 68 -13.92 -4.34 4.63
CA SER A 68 -13.44 -3.12 3.97
C SER A 68 -13.21 -1.96 4.93
N GLU A 69 -14.21 -1.62 5.76
CA GLU A 69 -14.10 -0.47 6.67
C GLU A 69 -13.04 -0.69 7.76
N GLN A 70 -12.99 -1.90 8.33
CA GLN A 70 -12.00 -2.27 9.33
C GLN A 70 -10.58 -2.19 8.75
N SER A 71 -10.34 -2.81 7.60
CA SER A 71 -9.02 -2.82 6.95
C SER A 71 -8.55 -1.43 6.56
N LYS A 72 -9.46 -0.57 6.08
CA LYS A 72 -9.16 0.83 5.81
C LYS A 72 -8.77 1.56 7.11
N SER A 73 -9.57 1.41 8.16
CA SER A 73 -9.31 2.05 9.46
C SER A 73 -7.95 1.63 10.03
N ASP A 74 -7.65 0.34 10.02
CA ASP A 74 -6.40 -0.22 10.54
C ASP A 74 -5.19 0.30 9.78
N LEU A 75 -5.28 0.31 8.45
CA LEU A 75 -4.21 0.77 7.58
C LEU A 75 -3.97 2.28 7.73
N LEU A 76 -5.02 3.10 7.74
CA LEU A 76 -4.88 4.55 7.96
C LEU A 76 -4.40 4.90 9.37
N THR A 77 -4.76 4.09 10.37
CA THR A 77 -4.25 4.24 11.75
C THR A 77 -2.75 4.00 11.81
N LEU A 78 -2.25 2.94 11.14
CA LEU A 78 -0.81 2.69 11.05
C LEU A 78 -0.08 3.86 10.36
N LEU A 79 -0.58 4.28 9.19
CA LEU A 79 0.08 5.29 8.37
C LEU A 79 0.07 6.68 9.03
N ASN A 80 -0.85 6.91 9.98
CA ASN A 80 -1.09 8.21 10.59
C ASN A 80 -1.25 9.33 9.53
N THR A 81 -1.83 8.99 8.39
CA THR A 81 -2.00 9.88 7.24
C THR A 81 -3.43 9.83 6.73
N LYS A 82 -3.85 10.92 6.09
CA LYS A 82 -5.12 10.97 5.36
C LYS A 82 -4.84 10.64 3.91
N VAL A 83 -5.43 9.55 3.43
CA VAL A 83 -5.37 9.18 2.00
C VAL A 83 -6.68 9.57 1.33
N ASP A 84 -6.59 10.36 0.26
CA ASP A 84 -7.73 10.67 -0.59
C ASP A 84 -7.91 9.58 -1.65
N PHE A 85 -8.80 8.64 -1.36
CA PHE A 85 -9.14 7.56 -2.30
C PHE A 85 -9.86 8.06 -3.56
N SER A 86 -10.45 9.25 -3.54
CA SER A 86 -11.23 9.76 -4.68
C SER A 86 -10.39 10.36 -5.80
N ALA A 87 -9.10 10.62 -5.54
CA ALA A 87 -8.18 11.18 -6.52
C ALA A 87 -7.82 10.22 -7.66
N HIS A 88 -8.01 8.90 -7.46
CA HIS A 88 -7.64 7.85 -8.43
C HIS A 88 -8.75 6.80 -8.54
N ASP A 89 -8.80 6.07 -9.65
CA ASP A 89 -9.71 4.92 -9.81
C ASP A 89 -9.43 3.84 -8.75
N TYR A 90 -8.15 3.67 -8.41
CA TYR A 90 -7.65 2.68 -7.46
C TYR A 90 -6.54 3.23 -6.56
N THR A 91 -6.50 2.72 -5.34
CA THR A 91 -5.38 2.93 -4.40
C THR A 91 -4.86 1.56 -3.95
N LEU A 92 -3.58 1.29 -4.23
CA LEU A 92 -2.91 0.06 -3.87
C LEU A 92 -1.94 0.31 -2.72
N PHE A 93 -2.10 -0.40 -1.62
CA PHE A 93 -1.07 -0.51 -0.58
C PHE A 93 -0.42 -1.87 -0.69
N HIS A 94 0.89 -1.93 -0.50
CA HIS A 94 1.61 -3.19 -0.41
C HIS A 94 2.66 -3.18 0.69
N THR A 95 2.84 -4.32 1.35
CA THR A 95 3.87 -4.49 2.37
C THR A 95 5.08 -5.23 1.80
N SER A 96 6.25 -4.91 2.34
CA SER A 96 7.53 -5.55 2.00
C SER A 96 8.42 -5.60 3.24
N ILE A 97 9.43 -6.47 3.23
CA ILE A 97 10.45 -6.55 4.28
C ILE A 97 11.77 -6.05 3.70
N ASP A 98 12.47 -5.21 4.47
CA ASP A 98 13.82 -4.80 4.15
C ASP A 98 14.79 -6.00 4.22
N GLU A 99 15.69 -6.13 3.25
CA GLU A 99 16.64 -7.25 3.17
C GLU A 99 17.59 -7.30 4.37
N ALA A 100 17.83 -6.17 5.05
CA ALA A 100 18.62 -6.11 6.27
C ALA A 100 17.95 -6.81 7.46
N ILE A 101 16.63 -7.07 7.41
CA ILE A 101 15.94 -7.92 8.40
C ILE A 101 16.05 -9.39 8.02
N GLY A 102 15.89 -9.70 6.74
CA GLY A 102 15.99 -11.06 6.21
C GLY A 102 15.49 -11.17 4.77
N PRO A 103 15.88 -12.24 4.05
CA PRO A 103 15.47 -12.44 2.67
C PRO A 103 13.95 -12.68 2.58
N CYS A 104 13.28 -11.93 1.71
CA CYS A 104 11.87 -12.15 1.35
C CYS A 104 11.71 -12.24 -0.17
N GLU A 105 12.05 -13.40 -0.73
CA GLU A 105 11.90 -13.66 -2.18
C GLU A 105 10.46 -13.39 -2.69
N PRO A 106 9.38 -13.80 -2.00
CA PRO A 106 8.02 -13.44 -2.43
C PRO A 106 7.77 -11.93 -2.45
N CYS A 107 8.39 -11.16 -1.55
CA CYS A 107 8.28 -9.70 -1.54
C CYS A 107 8.93 -9.10 -2.78
N ARG A 108 10.14 -9.56 -3.15
CA ARG A 108 10.86 -9.09 -4.35
C ARG A 108 10.06 -9.36 -5.61
N GLN A 109 9.54 -10.58 -5.76
CA GLN A 109 8.69 -10.94 -6.91
C GLN A 109 7.41 -10.10 -6.98
N GLN A 110 6.83 -9.75 -5.82
CA GLN A 110 5.66 -8.88 -5.76
C GLN A 110 6.00 -7.44 -6.18
N GLU A 111 7.13 -6.91 -5.71
CA GLU A 111 7.60 -5.56 -6.02
C GLU A 111 7.95 -5.39 -7.50
N GLU A 112 8.58 -6.39 -8.13
CA GLU A 112 8.85 -6.37 -9.58
C GLU A 112 7.56 -6.22 -10.39
N LYS A 113 6.50 -6.91 -9.98
CA LYS A 113 5.19 -6.80 -10.64
C LYS A 113 4.52 -5.46 -10.40
N ILE A 114 4.67 -4.90 -9.21
CA ILE A 114 4.15 -3.58 -8.88
C ILE A 114 4.93 -2.51 -9.65
N ALA A 115 6.24 -2.64 -9.82
CA ALA A 115 7.04 -1.73 -10.65
C ALA A 115 6.60 -1.78 -12.12
N LEU A 116 6.32 -2.98 -12.65
CA LEU A 116 5.75 -3.13 -13.99
C LEU A 116 4.34 -2.53 -14.11
N LEU A 117 3.54 -2.62 -13.05
CA LEU A 117 2.23 -1.98 -12.96
C LEU A 117 2.39 -0.47 -12.97
N ASP A 118 3.24 0.09 -12.10
CA ASP A 118 3.50 1.53 -11.99
C ASP A 118 3.99 2.13 -13.31
N ALA A 119 4.84 1.41 -14.05
CA ALA A 119 5.35 1.85 -15.34
C ALA A 119 4.29 1.86 -16.46
N LYS A 120 3.26 1.01 -16.36
CA LYS A 120 2.27 0.79 -17.44
C LYS A 120 0.89 1.37 -17.15
N PHE A 121 0.53 1.52 -15.89
CA PHE A 121 -0.78 2.03 -15.49
C PHE A 121 -0.80 3.55 -15.62
N PRO A 122 -1.90 4.14 -16.13
CA PRO A 122 -2.02 5.60 -16.16
C PRO A 122 -1.89 6.18 -14.75
N LYS A 123 -1.02 7.19 -14.58
CA LYS A 123 -0.68 7.76 -13.28
C LYS A 123 -1.87 8.44 -12.58
N ASP A 124 -2.85 8.88 -13.36
CA ASP A 124 -4.12 9.44 -12.88
C ASP A 124 -5.12 8.36 -12.41
N LYS A 125 -4.83 7.08 -12.62
CA LYS A 125 -5.76 5.98 -12.29
C LYS A 125 -5.34 5.15 -11.08
N LEU A 126 -4.07 5.14 -10.73
CA LEU A 126 -3.56 4.28 -9.67
C LEU A 126 -2.59 5.04 -8.78
N SER A 127 -2.96 5.17 -7.50
CA SER A 127 -2.02 5.52 -6.45
C SER A 127 -1.40 4.24 -5.87
N ILE A 128 -0.08 4.24 -5.65
CA ILE A 128 0.66 3.11 -5.06
C ILE A 128 1.37 3.59 -3.80
N HIS A 129 1.16 2.85 -2.71
CA HIS A 129 1.73 3.11 -1.40
C HIS A 129 2.52 1.88 -0.95
N LYS A 130 3.81 2.07 -0.66
CA LYS A 130 4.70 1.00 -0.18
C LYS A 130 4.89 1.13 1.33
N ILE A 131 4.67 0.04 2.04
CA ILE A 131 4.92 -0.09 3.48
C ILE A 131 6.12 -1.05 3.65
N THR A 132 7.26 -0.55 4.09
CA THR A 132 8.46 -1.36 4.31
C THR A 132 8.64 -1.63 5.79
N ILE A 133 8.72 -2.91 6.16
CA ILE A 133 9.13 -3.33 7.49
C ILE A 133 10.65 -3.23 7.55
N ILE A 134 11.16 -2.34 8.39
CA ILE A 134 12.59 -2.05 8.58
C ILE A 134 13.11 -2.55 9.94
N ASN A 135 14.43 -2.71 10.06
CA ASN A 135 15.04 -3.15 11.31
C ASN A 135 14.98 -2.05 12.37
N GLU A 136 15.01 -2.42 13.65
CA GLU A 136 15.15 -1.44 14.72
C GLU A 136 16.59 -0.94 14.79
N VAL A 137 16.81 0.34 14.50
CA VAL A 137 18.12 0.96 14.68
C VAL A 137 18.25 1.42 16.14
N TYR A 138 18.99 0.66 16.94
CA TYR A 138 19.40 1.09 18.27
C TYR A 138 20.64 1.98 18.15
N THR A 139 20.48 3.28 18.41
CA THR A 139 21.64 4.12 18.71
C THR A 139 22.04 3.85 20.16
N LEU A 140 23.14 3.13 20.35
CA LEU A 140 23.83 3.14 21.64
C LEU A 140 24.36 4.57 21.82
N LYS A 141 23.81 5.28 22.81
CA LYS A 141 24.44 6.52 23.27
C LYS A 141 25.67 6.09 24.06
N ASP A 142 26.85 6.37 23.52
CA ASP A 142 28.12 6.30 24.24
C ASP A 142 28.12 7.23 25.48
#